data_AF-R9JE62-F1
#
_entry.id   AF-R9JE62-F1
#
_cell.length_a   1.000
_cell.length_b   1.000
_cell.length_c   1.000
_cell.angle_alpha   90.00
_cell.angle_beta   90.00
_cell.angle_gamma   90.00
#
_symmetry.space_group_name_H-M   'P 1'
#
loop_
_entity.id
_entity.type
_entity.pdbx_description
1 polymer ?
#
loop_
_entity_poly.entity_id
_entity_poly.type
_entity_poly.pdbx_seq_one_letter_code
_entity_poly.pdbx_strand_id
1 'polypeptide(L)'
;MAEENEGEGRIIAYYPSYRSKDQKGVTMNDNIQKPLLTEKRPLQYEASQVLAATAALEKYMTLMQNNNRLLESGIHVSLTGEYNDVSLKRTCLENSEAIDASFMNTALTGSYFSEMNFRSSKFDESNMQYCQFVHSTFQNVTIHSTNLSYSNFFATDFKDVHFKGSTVSEILFEQCTFEGCTFVSSMLESAIFMNCTFIGVKFLNSNVEYMELNNCKLNDVHLPMAQVPYIFGLFQSMMDVGNDIKLSADHMMVPLNEYKELKDDLVIYYTSIQEYFPLANIYLANTEWENAYDSICFGMERAIVQRNFRMLKFFCKQAKQKNVFPYQKLKELYTLIEKYASAQKFNIYEQRSFIYNIEEIRSLLLENMDNYPTARISMQTNIDSSESDKIIRFIEYIDTIISESCERKISYIEYHHNSDAHFVVHISAHYLEIIFILYTFLTLSNNVIDAVQKKIINHQTILLNQDKLKKRKEASKKAQDKNEELRQNNINYTIQYIINNPVQDSHNINIYL
;
A
#
# COMPACT_ATOMS: atom_id res chain seq x y z
N MET A 1 -37.51 5.25 -47.39
CA MET A 1 -37.01 4.02 -46.73
C MET A 1 -35.52 4.21 -46.52
N ALA A 2 -35.01 3.89 -45.32
CA ALA A 2 -33.80 4.37 -44.63
C ALA A 2 -34.04 5.71 -43.91
N GLU A 3 -34.31 5.71 -42.60
CA GLU A 3 -33.42 5.52 -41.42
C GLU A 3 -32.54 6.74 -41.14
N GLU A 4 -32.87 7.47 -40.08
CA GLU A 4 -31.92 8.25 -39.27
C GLU A 4 -32.44 8.24 -37.82
N ASN A 5 -31.70 7.53 -36.97
CA ASN A 5 -31.95 7.36 -35.55
C ASN A 5 -31.22 8.46 -34.75
N GLU A 6 -31.92 8.95 -33.74
CA GLU A 6 -31.46 9.87 -32.71
C GLU A 6 -30.29 9.29 -31.89
N GLY A 7 -29.41 10.17 -31.43
CA GLY A 7 -28.31 9.85 -30.53
C GLY A 7 -27.70 11.11 -29.92
N GLU A 8 -28.45 11.83 -29.08
CA GLU A 8 -27.91 12.90 -28.23
C GLU A 8 -26.99 12.32 -27.15
N GLY A 9 -25.67 12.33 -27.40
CA GLY A 9 -24.63 12.12 -26.40
C GLY A 9 -24.10 13.44 -25.88
N ARG A 10 -24.69 14.01 -24.81
CA ARG A 10 -24.13 15.16 -24.10
C ARG A 10 -22.91 14.73 -23.27
N ILE A 11 -21.74 15.20 -23.71
CA ILE A 11 -20.45 15.11 -23.04
C ILE A 11 -20.50 15.92 -21.74
N ILE A 12 -20.06 15.31 -20.63
CA ILE A 12 -19.72 16.00 -19.39
C ILE A 12 -18.26 15.65 -19.07
N ALA A 13 -17.35 16.59 -19.34
CA ALA A 13 -16.09 16.73 -18.62
C ALA A 13 -15.67 18.21 -18.64
N TYR A 14 -15.01 18.59 -17.56
CA TYR A 14 -14.62 19.94 -17.19
C TYR A 14 -13.54 20.49 -18.13
N TYR A 15 -13.66 21.78 -18.48
CA TYR A 15 -12.80 22.57 -19.37
C TYR A 15 -12.82 22.18 -20.86
N PRO A 16 -13.27 23.09 -21.76
CA PRO A 16 -13.10 22.87 -23.18
C PRO A 16 -11.61 22.84 -23.50
N SER A 17 -11.15 21.69 -23.99
CA SER A 17 -9.81 21.46 -24.55
C SER A 17 -9.39 22.63 -25.43
N TYR A 18 -8.39 23.39 -24.99
CA TYR A 18 -7.81 24.47 -25.79
C TYR A 18 -6.88 23.84 -26.81
N ARG A 19 -7.36 23.65 -28.05
CA ARG A 19 -6.50 23.32 -29.19
C ARG A 19 -5.57 24.51 -29.46
N SER A 20 -4.32 24.44 -29.02
CA SER A 20 -3.28 25.22 -29.68
C SER A 20 -3.17 24.70 -31.12
N LYS A 21 -3.11 25.59 -32.10
CA LYS A 21 -3.25 25.26 -33.53
C LYS A 21 -2.12 24.41 -34.12
N ASP A 22 -1.14 23.98 -33.31
CA ASP A 22 0.11 23.40 -33.80
C ASP A 22 0.47 21.99 -33.26
N GLN A 23 -0.40 21.30 -32.53
CA GLN A 23 -0.11 19.93 -32.07
C GLN A 23 -1.05 18.89 -32.73
N LYS A 24 -0.55 18.26 -33.79
CA LYS A 24 -1.12 17.06 -34.40
C LYS A 24 -0.75 15.85 -33.54
N GLY A 25 -1.71 15.05 -33.07
CA GLY A 25 -1.39 13.73 -32.48
C GLY A 25 -2.45 13.06 -31.60
N VAL A 26 -3.33 13.81 -30.92
CA VAL A 26 -4.24 13.20 -29.93
C VAL A 26 -5.53 12.72 -30.60
N THR A 27 -5.78 11.40 -30.57
CA THR A 27 -7.09 10.80 -30.89
C THR A 27 -7.70 10.30 -29.57
N MET A 28 -8.92 10.73 -29.25
CA MET A 28 -9.65 10.33 -28.04
C MET A 28 -10.87 9.49 -28.41
N ASN A 29 -11.19 8.50 -27.60
CA ASN A 29 -12.43 7.72 -27.69
C ASN A 29 -13.16 7.82 -26.34
N ASP A 30 -14.42 8.26 -26.36
CA ASP A 30 -15.21 8.60 -25.16
C ASP A 30 -15.81 7.34 -24.51
N ASN A 31 -15.12 6.72 -23.55
CA ASN A 31 -15.72 5.65 -22.71
C ASN A 31 -15.11 5.59 -21.30
N ILE A 32 -15.30 6.65 -20.49
CA ILE A 32 -14.99 6.60 -19.05
C ILE A 32 -16.30 6.39 -18.27
N GLN A 33 -16.31 5.46 -17.32
CA GLN A 33 -17.45 5.20 -16.45
C GLN A 33 -17.85 6.47 -15.67
N LYS A 34 -19.15 6.78 -15.66
CA LYS A 34 -19.69 7.96 -14.97
C LYS A 34 -19.55 7.82 -13.44
N PRO A 35 -19.21 8.91 -12.73
CA PRO A 35 -19.18 8.88 -11.28
C PRO A 35 -20.57 8.61 -10.70
N LEU A 36 -20.63 7.75 -9.67
CA LEU A 36 -21.80 7.53 -8.81
C LEU A 36 -21.99 8.75 -7.89
N LEU A 37 -22.43 9.88 -8.44
CA LEU A 37 -22.78 11.06 -7.64
C LEU A 37 -24.29 11.13 -7.44
N THR A 38 -24.69 11.31 -6.18
CA THR A 38 -26.05 11.60 -5.71
C THR A 38 -26.60 12.87 -6.39
N GLU A 39 -27.93 13.00 -6.38
CA GLU A 39 -28.80 13.88 -7.19
C GLU A 39 -28.44 15.39 -7.33
N LYS A 40 -27.41 15.90 -6.65
CA LYS A 40 -26.91 17.28 -6.81
C LYS A 40 -25.70 17.33 -7.72
N ARG A 41 -25.93 17.70 -8.98
CA ARG A 41 -24.83 18.09 -9.88
C ARG A 41 -24.31 19.49 -9.50
N PRO A 42 -23.01 19.74 -9.66
CA PRO A 42 -22.44 21.08 -9.51
C PRO A 42 -23.08 22.07 -10.50
N LEU A 43 -23.02 23.36 -10.16
CA LEU A 43 -23.46 24.46 -11.03
C LEU A 43 -22.84 24.30 -12.42
N GLN A 44 -23.69 24.27 -13.44
CA GLN A 44 -23.28 24.22 -14.84
C GLN A 44 -23.36 25.64 -15.42
N TYR A 45 -22.33 26.04 -16.15
CA TYR A 45 -22.27 27.32 -16.87
C TYR A 45 -22.42 27.08 -18.37
N GLU A 46 -22.97 28.07 -19.07
CA GLU A 46 -23.03 28.04 -20.53
C GLU A 46 -21.61 28.07 -21.14
N ALA A 47 -21.43 27.42 -22.28
CA ALA A 47 -20.12 27.35 -22.94
C ALA A 47 -19.50 28.74 -23.22
N SER A 48 -20.35 29.73 -23.53
CA SER A 48 -19.94 31.12 -23.74
C SER A 48 -19.40 31.79 -22.48
N GLN A 49 -19.97 31.50 -21.31
CA GLN A 49 -19.50 32.00 -20.01
C GLN A 49 -18.16 31.37 -19.65
N VAL A 50 -17.99 30.07 -19.90
CA VAL A 50 -16.73 29.35 -19.70
C VAL A 50 -15.63 29.94 -20.59
N LEU A 51 -15.90 30.12 -21.89
CA LEU A 51 -14.96 30.73 -22.84
C LEU A 51 -14.53 32.14 -22.42
N ALA A 52 -15.46 32.99 -22.01
CA ALA A 52 -15.16 34.35 -21.56
C ALA A 52 -14.30 34.34 -20.28
N ALA A 53 -14.62 33.46 -19.32
CA ALA A 53 -13.86 33.32 -18.08
C ALA A 53 -12.44 32.82 -18.34
N THR A 54 -12.27 31.78 -19.18
CA THR A 54 -10.95 31.26 -19.55
C THR A 54 -10.11 32.34 -20.24
N ALA A 55 -10.68 33.08 -21.21
CA ALA A 55 -9.97 34.15 -21.89
C ALA A 55 -9.52 35.27 -20.92
N ALA A 56 -10.34 35.62 -19.93
CA ALA A 56 -10.00 36.62 -18.91
C ALA A 56 -8.87 36.16 -17.98
N LEU A 57 -8.82 34.87 -17.66
CA LEU A 57 -7.83 34.27 -16.75
C LEU A 57 -6.52 33.90 -17.46
N GLU A 58 -6.51 33.82 -18.79
CA GLU A 58 -5.37 33.33 -19.58
C GLU A 58 -4.05 34.07 -19.29
N LYS A 59 -4.11 35.39 -19.12
CA LYS A 59 -2.95 36.22 -18.77
C LYS A 59 -2.38 35.95 -17.36
N TYR A 60 -3.09 35.21 -16.51
CA TYR A 60 -2.69 34.85 -15.15
C TYR A 60 -2.39 33.35 -14.99
N MET A 61 -2.83 32.51 -15.95
CA MET A 61 -2.64 31.07 -15.93
C MET A 61 -1.36 30.70 -16.68
N THR A 62 -0.25 30.54 -15.96
CA THR A 62 0.98 29.99 -16.54
C THR A 62 0.77 28.51 -16.92
N LEU A 63 1.54 28.01 -17.89
CA LEU A 63 1.50 26.61 -18.38
C LEU A 63 1.66 25.55 -17.27
N MET A 64 2.22 25.93 -16.12
CA MET A 64 2.51 25.07 -14.97
C MET A 64 1.37 24.95 -13.94
N GLN A 65 0.27 25.69 -14.11
CA GLN A 65 -0.91 25.54 -13.27
C GLN A 65 -1.75 24.34 -13.73
N ASN A 66 -2.43 23.71 -12.77
CA ASN A 66 -3.26 22.49 -12.89
C ASN A 66 -4.37 22.61 -13.95
N ASN A 67 -3.99 22.57 -15.22
CA ASN A 67 -4.89 22.90 -16.31
C ASN A 67 -5.07 21.77 -17.31
N ASN A 68 -4.23 20.71 -17.27
CA ASN A 68 -4.24 19.54 -18.17
C ASN A 68 -4.77 19.85 -19.57
N ARG A 69 -4.40 21.01 -20.13
CA ARG A 69 -5.08 21.59 -21.30
C ARG A 69 -4.89 20.75 -22.54
N LEU A 70 -3.83 19.96 -22.53
CA LEU A 70 -3.42 19.06 -23.57
C LEU A 70 -4.16 17.72 -23.49
N LEU A 71 -4.19 17.12 -22.29
CA LEU A 71 -4.72 15.79 -22.05
C LEU A 71 -5.04 15.63 -20.57
N GLU A 72 -6.32 15.36 -20.27
CA GLU A 72 -6.76 15.02 -18.90
C GLU A 72 -7.04 13.52 -18.78
N SER A 73 -7.67 12.93 -19.79
CA SER A 73 -7.91 11.49 -19.80
C SER A 73 -8.09 10.95 -21.22
N GLY A 74 -8.01 9.64 -21.39
CA GLY A 74 -8.26 8.99 -22.66
C GLY A 74 -8.02 7.48 -22.64
N ILE A 75 -8.63 6.79 -23.61
CA ILE A 75 -8.46 5.37 -23.84
C ILE A 75 -7.99 5.16 -25.28
N HIS A 76 -7.03 4.28 -25.52
CA HIS A 76 -6.43 4.04 -26.85
C HIS A 76 -5.81 5.29 -27.49
N VAL A 77 -5.23 6.16 -26.66
CA VAL A 77 -4.49 7.34 -27.10
C VAL A 77 -3.09 6.92 -27.55
N SER A 78 -2.65 7.43 -28.69
CA SER A 78 -1.26 7.29 -29.15
C SER A 78 -0.53 8.64 -29.00
N LEU A 79 0.53 8.63 -28.21
CA LEU A 79 1.37 9.79 -27.93
C LEU A 79 2.72 9.61 -28.63
N THR A 80 2.93 10.35 -29.72
CA THR A 80 4.18 10.30 -30.50
C THR A 80 4.64 11.74 -30.76
N GLY A 81 5.37 12.34 -29.81
CA GLY A 81 5.79 13.74 -29.93
C GLY A 81 6.36 14.34 -28.66
N GLU A 82 6.57 15.66 -28.70
CA GLU A 82 7.14 16.46 -27.62
C GLU A 82 6.03 17.02 -26.72
N TYR A 83 6.00 16.55 -25.48
CA TYR A 83 5.13 17.00 -24.41
C TYR A 83 5.95 17.65 -23.30
N ASN A 84 6.95 18.45 -23.66
CA ASN A 84 7.87 19.04 -22.69
C ASN A 84 7.27 20.28 -22.02
N ASP A 85 7.69 20.56 -20.78
CA ASP A 85 7.37 21.79 -20.04
C ASP A 85 5.85 22.03 -19.86
N VAL A 86 5.04 20.96 -19.85
CA VAL A 86 3.59 21.03 -19.66
C VAL A 86 3.13 20.37 -18.35
N SER A 87 1.97 20.80 -17.88
CA SER A 87 1.24 20.12 -16.80
C SER A 87 0.33 19.04 -17.37
N LEU A 88 0.59 17.79 -16.97
CA LEU A 88 -0.24 16.60 -17.18
C LEU A 88 -0.56 15.93 -15.83
N LYS A 89 -0.73 16.72 -14.77
CA LYS A 89 -0.95 16.23 -13.41
C LYS A 89 -2.30 15.54 -13.31
N ARG A 90 -2.41 14.37 -12.69
CA ARG A 90 -3.69 13.65 -12.54
C ARG A 90 -4.31 13.25 -13.89
N THR A 91 -3.47 13.03 -14.90
CA THR A 91 -3.92 12.51 -16.18
C THR A 91 -4.32 11.05 -16.03
N CYS A 92 -5.41 10.62 -16.66
CA CYS A 92 -5.89 9.23 -16.61
C CYS A 92 -5.86 8.60 -18.00
N LEU A 93 -4.88 7.75 -18.29
CA LEU A 93 -4.80 7.04 -19.58
C LEU A 93 -4.92 5.56 -19.38
N GLU A 94 -5.75 4.95 -20.22
CA GLU A 94 -5.97 3.50 -20.23
C GLU A 94 -5.71 2.93 -21.63
N ASN A 95 -5.14 1.73 -21.72
CA ASN A 95 -4.98 1.01 -22.99
C ASN A 95 -4.32 1.84 -24.10
N SER A 96 -3.33 2.64 -23.74
CA SER A 96 -2.77 3.72 -24.57
C SER A 96 -1.26 3.52 -24.75
N GLU A 97 -0.65 4.27 -25.67
CA GLU A 97 0.78 4.14 -25.97
C GLU A 97 1.48 5.51 -26.03
N ALA A 98 2.75 5.51 -25.62
CA ALA A 98 3.67 6.62 -25.79
C ALA A 98 4.96 6.09 -26.42
N ILE A 99 5.09 6.28 -27.73
CA ILE A 99 6.18 5.75 -28.55
C ILE A 99 7.03 6.92 -29.05
N ASP A 100 8.33 6.88 -28.76
CA ASP A 100 9.28 7.94 -29.13
C ASP A 100 8.83 9.33 -28.64
N ALA A 101 8.11 9.37 -27.51
CA ALA A 101 7.58 10.60 -26.92
C ALA A 101 8.53 11.19 -25.88
N SER A 102 8.56 12.51 -25.78
CA SER A 102 9.33 13.22 -24.76
C SER A 102 8.39 13.89 -23.77
N PHE A 103 8.66 13.66 -22.48
CA PHE A 103 7.98 14.27 -21.34
C PHE A 103 8.97 15.05 -20.47
N MET A 104 9.91 15.76 -21.10
CA MET A 104 10.93 16.52 -20.38
C MET A 104 10.28 17.63 -19.55
N ASN A 105 10.73 17.83 -18.31
CA ASN A 105 10.17 18.85 -17.39
C ASN A 105 8.65 18.77 -17.20
N THR A 106 8.04 17.61 -17.47
CA THR A 106 6.59 17.46 -17.43
C THR A 106 6.12 17.18 -16.01
N ALA A 107 5.06 17.84 -15.59
CA ALA A 107 4.42 17.54 -14.31
C ALA A 107 3.33 16.49 -14.50
N LEU A 108 3.63 15.23 -14.16
CA LEU A 108 2.72 14.08 -14.21
C LEU A 108 2.13 13.71 -12.85
N THR A 109 2.44 14.47 -11.79
CA THR A 109 2.06 14.16 -10.40
C THR A 109 0.61 13.69 -10.26
N GLY A 110 0.39 12.55 -9.59
CA GLY A 110 -0.93 12.00 -9.30
C GLY A 110 -1.67 11.37 -10.48
N SER A 111 -0.98 11.11 -11.60
CA SER A 111 -1.59 10.49 -12.79
C SER A 111 -1.82 8.99 -12.62
N TYR A 112 -2.78 8.48 -13.40
CA TYR A 112 -3.15 7.08 -13.46
C TYR A 112 -2.91 6.56 -14.90
N PHE A 113 -2.12 5.51 -15.02
CA PHE A 113 -1.71 4.90 -16.27
C PHE A 113 -2.00 3.40 -16.20
N SER A 114 -3.07 2.94 -16.84
CA SER A 114 -3.40 1.52 -16.92
C SER A 114 -3.16 0.99 -18.32
N GLU A 115 -2.52 -0.17 -18.44
CA GLU A 115 -2.25 -0.80 -19.73
C GLU A 115 -1.55 0.17 -20.71
N MET A 116 -0.63 1.00 -20.18
CA MET A 116 0.16 1.94 -20.96
C MET A 116 1.42 1.28 -21.52
N ASN A 117 1.70 1.50 -22.81
CA ASN A 117 2.96 1.11 -23.42
C ASN A 117 3.88 2.32 -23.62
N PHE A 118 4.89 2.48 -22.78
CA PHE A 118 5.96 3.46 -22.93
C PHE A 118 7.15 2.80 -23.64
N ARG A 119 7.39 3.18 -24.91
CA ARG A 119 8.52 2.66 -25.68
C ARG A 119 9.39 3.78 -26.19
N SER A 120 10.69 3.68 -25.94
CA SER A 120 11.69 4.64 -26.44
C SER A 120 11.40 6.10 -26.04
N SER A 121 10.62 6.28 -24.98
CA SER A 121 10.19 7.58 -24.47
C SER A 121 11.17 8.13 -23.43
N LYS A 122 11.10 9.43 -23.16
CA LYS A 122 11.99 10.14 -22.21
C LYS A 122 11.19 10.86 -21.14
N PHE A 123 11.66 10.77 -19.90
CA PHE A 123 11.04 11.43 -18.74
C PHE A 123 11.97 12.41 -18.02
N ASP A 124 13.03 12.86 -18.70
CA ASP A 124 14.08 13.68 -18.11
C ASP A 124 13.52 14.91 -17.35
N GLU A 125 13.94 15.09 -16.10
CA GLU A 125 13.54 16.20 -15.22
C GLU A 125 12.01 16.31 -14.98
N SER A 126 11.26 15.23 -15.23
CA SER A 126 9.82 15.19 -14.97
C SER A 126 9.49 14.97 -13.48
N ASN A 127 8.25 15.27 -13.11
CA ASN A 127 7.70 14.94 -11.80
C ASN A 127 6.58 13.92 -11.94
N MET A 128 6.86 12.68 -11.53
CA MET A 128 5.94 11.55 -11.55
C MET A 128 5.53 11.14 -10.13
N GLN A 129 5.58 12.03 -9.14
CA GLN A 129 5.20 11.67 -7.77
C GLN A 129 3.74 11.25 -7.66
N TYR A 130 3.43 10.33 -6.75
CA TYR A 130 2.06 9.85 -6.48
C TYR A 130 1.34 9.26 -7.70
N CYS A 131 2.06 8.84 -8.75
CA CYS A 131 1.45 8.22 -9.91
C CYS A 131 1.07 6.76 -9.65
N GLN A 132 0.15 6.23 -10.44
CA GLN A 132 -0.23 4.82 -10.45
C GLN A 132 0.01 4.26 -11.84
N PHE A 133 0.77 3.17 -11.93
CA PHE A 133 0.99 2.42 -13.15
C PHE A 133 0.49 1.00 -12.96
N VAL A 134 -0.46 0.58 -13.78
CA VAL A 134 -1.13 -0.71 -13.64
C VAL A 134 -1.01 -1.44 -14.97
N HIS A 135 -0.53 -2.69 -14.97
CA HIS A 135 -0.42 -3.52 -16.17
C HIS A 135 0.29 -2.83 -17.35
N SER A 136 1.27 -1.96 -17.06
CA SER A 136 1.94 -1.14 -18.06
C SER A 136 3.29 -1.71 -18.48
N THR A 137 3.89 -1.19 -19.54
CA THR A 137 5.23 -1.59 -20.00
C THR A 137 6.12 -0.39 -20.25
N PHE A 138 7.36 -0.46 -19.79
CA PHE A 138 8.43 0.50 -20.09
C PHE A 138 9.54 -0.23 -20.84
N GLN A 139 9.78 0.12 -22.10
CA GLN A 139 10.81 -0.50 -22.93
C GLN A 139 11.76 0.54 -23.52
N ASN A 140 13.07 0.38 -23.29
CA ASN A 140 14.11 1.31 -23.77
C ASN A 140 13.86 2.77 -23.35
N VAL A 141 13.36 2.97 -22.13
CA VAL A 141 12.99 4.29 -21.60
C VAL A 141 14.14 4.89 -20.80
N THR A 142 14.36 6.20 -20.92
CA THR A 142 15.29 6.94 -20.06
C THR A 142 14.54 7.79 -19.04
N ILE A 143 14.96 7.67 -17.78
CA ILE A 143 14.41 8.39 -16.63
C ILE A 143 15.59 9.08 -15.96
N HIS A 144 15.81 10.35 -16.30
CA HIS A 144 16.93 11.13 -15.80
C HIS A 144 16.45 12.26 -14.88
N SER A 145 17.08 12.44 -13.73
CA SER A 145 16.74 13.52 -12.79
C SER A 145 15.24 13.64 -12.47
N THR A 146 14.53 12.51 -12.48
CA THR A 146 13.07 12.44 -12.34
C THR A 146 12.69 12.08 -10.91
N ASN A 147 11.59 12.65 -10.42
CA ASN A 147 11.04 12.27 -9.12
C ASN A 147 9.82 11.36 -9.27
N LEU A 148 9.96 10.10 -8.85
CA LEU A 148 8.91 9.07 -8.86
C LEU A 148 8.38 8.74 -7.45
N SER A 149 8.80 9.47 -6.41
CA SER A 149 8.46 9.12 -5.02
C SER A 149 6.96 9.00 -4.76
N TYR A 150 6.58 8.09 -3.86
CA TYR A 150 5.20 7.81 -3.48
C TYR A 150 4.31 7.26 -4.60
N SER A 151 4.89 6.85 -5.72
CA SER A 151 4.15 6.20 -6.81
C SER A 151 3.98 4.72 -6.55
N ASN A 152 3.02 4.11 -7.24
CA ASN A 152 2.82 2.68 -7.23
C ASN A 152 2.85 2.10 -8.64
N PHE A 153 3.46 0.93 -8.76
CA PHE A 153 3.51 0.14 -9.97
C PHE A 153 2.99 -1.26 -9.63
N PHE A 154 1.94 -1.67 -10.33
CA PHE A 154 1.34 -2.99 -10.17
C PHE A 154 1.42 -3.74 -11.50
N ALA A 155 1.99 -4.95 -11.47
CA ALA A 155 2.10 -5.83 -12.64
C ALA A 155 2.66 -5.12 -13.88
N THR A 156 3.70 -4.31 -13.70
CA THR A 156 4.34 -3.51 -14.75
C THR A 156 5.69 -4.10 -15.14
N ASP A 157 5.97 -4.18 -16.44
CA ASP A 157 7.23 -4.70 -16.97
C ASP A 157 8.17 -3.56 -17.37
N PHE A 158 9.41 -3.65 -16.93
CA PHE A 158 10.50 -2.74 -17.27
C PHE A 158 11.57 -3.52 -18.02
N LYS A 159 11.86 -3.10 -19.24
CA LYS A 159 12.89 -3.69 -20.10
C LYS A 159 13.85 -2.63 -20.60
N ASP A 160 15.13 -2.80 -20.29
CA ASP A 160 16.21 -1.92 -20.71
C ASP A 160 15.96 -0.45 -20.31
N VAL A 161 15.45 -0.25 -19.09
CA VAL A 161 15.15 1.09 -18.54
C VAL A 161 16.35 1.64 -17.78
N HIS A 162 16.65 2.92 -17.99
CA HIS A 162 17.79 3.58 -17.38
C HIS A 162 17.33 4.71 -16.46
N PHE A 163 17.46 4.49 -15.16
CA PHE A 163 17.25 5.47 -14.11
C PHE A 163 18.58 6.12 -13.78
N LYS A 164 18.69 7.44 -13.92
CA LYS A 164 19.91 8.17 -13.57
C LYS A 164 19.58 9.42 -12.77
N GLY A 165 20.26 9.63 -11.64
CA GLY A 165 20.06 10.83 -10.81
C GLY A 165 18.63 11.00 -10.30
N SER A 166 17.84 9.92 -10.28
CA SER A 166 16.39 10.00 -10.05
C SER A 166 16.03 9.60 -8.62
N THR A 167 14.92 10.16 -8.12
CA THR A 167 14.38 9.83 -6.80
C THR A 167 13.24 8.82 -6.95
N VAL A 168 13.45 7.64 -6.39
CA VAL A 168 12.59 6.45 -6.46
C VAL A 168 12.29 5.99 -5.01
N SER A 169 12.29 6.93 -4.07
CA SER A 169 12.10 6.68 -2.63
C SER A 169 10.62 6.54 -2.27
N GLU A 170 10.33 5.71 -1.27
CA GLU A 170 8.96 5.47 -0.76
C GLU A 170 7.97 5.07 -1.86
N ILE A 171 8.47 4.29 -2.83
CA ILE A 171 7.70 3.80 -3.97
C ILE A 171 7.28 2.35 -3.73
N LEU A 172 6.15 1.93 -4.29
CA LEU A 172 5.74 0.53 -4.29
C LEU A 172 5.82 -0.07 -5.69
N PHE A 173 6.57 -1.16 -5.82
CA PHE A 173 6.52 -2.06 -6.96
C PHE A 173 5.93 -3.39 -6.50
N GLU A 174 4.82 -3.81 -7.10
CA GLU A 174 4.18 -5.07 -6.81
C GLU A 174 3.99 -5.88 -8.11
N GLN A 175 4.39 -7.15 -8.09
CA GLN A 175 4.30 -8.06 -9.24
C GLN A 175 4.98 -7.55 -10.52
N CYS A 176 6.01 -6.71 -10.39
CA CYS A 176 6.72 -6.12 -11.52
C CYS A 176 7.91 -6.98 -11.99
N THR A 177 8.29 -6.84 -13.26
CA THR A 177 9.49 -7.45 -13.83
C THR A 177 10.48 -6.38 -14.25
N PHE A 178 11.76 -6.53 -13.89
CA PHE A 178 12.85 -5.66 -14.33
C PHE A 178 13.88 -6.50 -15.09
N GLU A 179 14.03 -6.26 -16.39
CA GLU A 179 14.99 -6.93 -17.27
C GLU A 179 15.98 -5.91 -17.83
N GLY A 180 17.28 -6.08 -17.57
CA GLY A 180 18.33 -5.20 -18.09
C GLY A 180 18.32 -3.77 -17.53
N CYS A 181 17.53 -3.50 -16.48
CA CYS A 181 17.41 -2.17 -15.91
C CYS A 181 18.66 -1.72 -15.15
N THR A 182 18.98 -0.43 -15.22
CA THR A 182 20.10 0.15 -14.48
C THR A 182 19.65 1.39 -13.71
N PHE A 183 20.02 1.45 -12.43
CA PHE A 183 19.91 2.62 -11.57
C PHE A 183 21.31 3.19 -11.33
N VAL A 184 21.53 4.44 -11.71
CA VAL A 184 22.82 5.13 -11.54
C VAL A 184 22.62 6.37 -10.70
N SER A 185 23.37 6.51 -9.59
CA SER A 185 23.30 7.69 -8.73
C SER A 185 21.87 8.06 -8.34
N SER A 186 21.02 7.06 -8.10
CA SER A 186 19.60 7.22 -7.83
C SER A 186 19.30 6.95 -6.35
N MET A 187 18.20 7.50 -5.84
CA MET A 187 17.75 7.31 -4.46
C MET A 187 16.59 6.33 -4.44
N LEU A 188 16.78 5.15 -3.87
CA LEU A 188 15.78 4.11 -3.67
C LEU A 188 15.47 3.88 -2.18
N GLU A 189 15.77 4.87 -1.34
CA GLU A 189 15.56 4.75 0.11
C GLU A 189 14.08 4.42 0.40
N SER A 190 13.84 3.38 1.19
CA SER A 190 12.47 2.92 1.53
C SER A 190 11.61 2.49 0.34
N ALA A 191 12.20 2.15 -0.81
CA ALA A 191 11.47 1.53 -1.92
C ALA A 191 11.03 0.10 -1.53
N ILE A 192 9.78 -0.24 -1.84
CA ILE A 192 9.20 -1.55 -1.52
C ILE A 192 8.99 -2.33 -2.80
N PHE A 193 9.59 -3.52 -2.88
CA PHE A 193 9.38 -4.47 -3.96
C PHE A 193 8.68 -5.71 -3.41
N MET A 194 7.50 -6.03 -3.94
CA MET A 194 6.69 -7.18 -3.55
C MET A 194 6.47 -8.09 -4.75
N ASN A 195 6.80 -9.38 -4.61
CA ASN A 195 6.60 -10.39 -5.66
C ASN A 195 7.24 -10.00 -7.02
N CYS A 196 8.35 -9.26 -7.00
CA CYS A 196 9.00 -8.76 -8.22
C CYS A 196 10.08 -9.72 -8.72
N THR A 197 10.38 -9.64 -10.02
CA THR A 197 11.48 -10.39 -10.64
C THR A 197 12.52 -9.43 -11.21
N PHE A 198 13.79 -9.64 -10.87
CA PHE A 198 14.92 -8.85 -11.35
C PHE A 198 15.84 -9.75 -12.18
N ILE A 199 16.18 -9.32 -13.40
CA ILE A 199 17.05 -10.04 -14.34
C ILE A 199 18.07 -9.05 -14.90
N GLY A 200 19.34 -9.19 -14.52
CA GLY A 200 20.43 -8.32 -15.00
C GLY A 200 20.35 -6.88 -14.49
N VAL A 201 19.79 -6.66 -13.29
CA VAL A 201 19.56 -5.32 -12.74
C VAL A 201 20.75 -4.80 -11.97
N LYS A 202 21.10 -3.52 -12.15
CA LYS A 202 22.29 -2.92 -11.54
C LYS A 202 21.96 -1.65 -10.74
N PHE A 203 22.38 -1.62 -9.47
CA PHE A 203 22.28 -0.45 -8.60
C PHE A 203 23.66 0.21 -8.42
N LEU A 204 24.05 1.04 -9.38
CA LEU A 204 25.38 1.67 -9.45
C LEU A 204 25.37 3.01 -8.71
N ASN A 205 26.26 3.19 -7.73
CA ASN A 205 26.40 4.42 -6.95
C ASN A 205 25.06 4.96 -6.40
N SER A 206 24.09 4.08 -6.16
CA SER A 206 22.73 4.42 -5.77
C SER A 206 22.53 4.18 -4.28
N ASN A 207 21.67 4.97 -3.65
CA ASN A 207 21.23 4.71 -2.29
C ASN A 207 20.10 3.68 -2.33
N VAL A 208 20.32 2.51 -1.74
CA VAL A 208 19.38 1.39 -1.60
C VAL A 208 19.09 1.07 -0.14
N GLU A 209 19.50 1.93 0.80
CA GLU A 209 19.24 1.74 2.23
C GLU A 209 17.74 1.67 2.51
N TYR A 210 17.36 0.80 3.45
CA TYR A 210 15.97 0.61 3.87
C TYR A 210 15.01 0.17 2.75
N MET A 211 15.52 -0.23 1.58
CA MET A 211 14.73 -0.91 0.57
C MET A 211 14.22 -2.26 1.11
N GLU A 212 13.06 -2.69 0.61
CA GLU A 212 12.44 -3.96 0.98
C GLU A 212 12.27 -4.88 -0.20
N LEU A 213 12.77 -6.11 -0.05
CA LEU A 213 12.63 -7.16 -1.04
C LEU A 213 11.75 -8.28 -0.48
N ASN A 214 10.46 -8.20 -0.76
CA ASN A 214 9.47 -9.16 -0.28
C ASN A 214 9.14 -10.16 -1.38
N ASN A 215 9.57 -11.41 -1.20
CA ASN A 215 9.28 -12.52 -2.11
C ASN A 215 9.73 -12.24 -3.56
N CYS A 216 10.90 -11.59 -3.69
CA CYS A 216 11.47 -11.23 -4.98
C CYS A 216 12.43 -12.31 -5.49
N LYS A 217 12.52 -12.44 -6.81
CA LYS A 217 13.50 -13.29 -7.50
C LYS A 217 14.62 -12.42 -8.06
N LEU A 218 15.86 -12.76 -7.74
CA LEU A 218 17.04 -11.93 -8.05
C LEU A 218 17.98 -12.75 -8.94
N ASN A 219 18.10 -12.40 -10.22
CA ASN A 219 19.01 -13.05 -11.16
C ASN A 219 19.95 -12.01 -11.78
N ASP A 220 21.26 -12.21 -11.62
CA ASP A 220 22.31 -11.25 -12.02
C ASP A 220 22.05 -9.83 -11.49
N VAL A 221 21.79 -9.70 -10.18
CA VAL A 221 21.52 -8.40 -9.54
C VAL A 221 22.79 -7.85 -8.89
N HIS A 222 23.15 -6.59 -9.21
CA HIS A 222 24.36 -5.93 -8.71
C HIS A 222 24.01 -4.90 -7.64
N LEU A 223 24.50 -5.09 -6.42
CA LEU A 223 24.20 -4.24 -5.26
C LEU A 223 25.47 -3.64 -4.63
N PRO A 224 25.40 -2.42 -4.06
CA PRO A 224 26.51 -1.84 -3.31
C PRO A 224 26.72 -2.59 -1.98
N MET A 225 27.89 -3.22 -1.82
CA MET A 225 28.23 -4.09 -0.68
C MET A 225 27.97 -3.43 0.68
N ALA A 226 28.36 -2.16 0.83
CA ALA A 226 28.27 -1.44 2.10
C ALA A 226 26.83 -1.22 2.59
N GLN A 227 25.85 -1.21 1.68
CA GLN A 227 24.45 -0.96 2.00
C GLN A 227 23.64 -2.24 2.15
N VAL A 228 24.20 -3.42 1.81
CA VAL A 228 23.53 -4.72 1.98
C VAL A 228 22.94 -4.89 3.39
N PRO A 229 23.65 -4.53 4.48
CA PRO A 229 23.11 -4.69 5.83
C PRO A 229 21.93 -3.76 6.16
N TYR A 230 21.71 -2.74 5.36
CA TYR A 230 20.62 -1.78 5.52
C TYR A 230 19.36 -2.16 4.72
N ILE A 231 19.39 -3.24 3.92
CA ILE A 231 18.24 -3.67 3.10
C ILE A 231 17.43 -4.72 3.88
N PHE A 232 16.13 -4.49 4.01
CA PHE A 232 15.24 -5.42 4.68
C PHE A 232 15.12 -6.73 3.88
N GLY A 233 15.45 -7.85 4.54
CA GLY A 233 15.15 -9.20 4.02
C GLY A 233 16.10 -9.70 2.93
N LEU A 234 17.07 -8.88 2.54
CA LEU A 234 18.04 -9.22 1.51
C LEU A 234 18.94 -10.36 1.96
N PHE A 235 19.44 -10.36 3.20
CA PHE A 235 20.33 -11.42 3.68
C PHE A 235 19.69 -12.81 3.61
N GLN A 236 18.41 -12.95 3.95
CA GLN A 236 17.70 -14.22 3.80
C GLN A 236 17.60 -14.60 2.31
N SER A 237 17.33 -13.63 1.45
CA SER A 237 17.28 -13.83 -0.01
C SER A 237 18.64 -14.23 -0.60
N MET A 238 19.76 -13.76 -0.02
CA MET A 238 21.12 -14.16 -0.41
C MET A 238 21.46 -15.61 -0.06
N MET A 239 20.69 -16.25 0.83
CA MET A 239 20.87 -17.65 1.20
C MET A 239 20.04 -18.60 0.32
N ASP A 240 19.13 -18.08 -0.50
CA ASP A 240 18.36 -18.85 -1.46
C ASP A 240 19.21 -19.20 -2.69
N VAL A 241 19.29 -20.49 -3.02
CA VAL A 241 20.06 -21.02 -4.17
C VAL A 241 19.50 -20.52 -5.50
N GLY A 242 18.22 -20.11 -5.55
CA GLY A 242 17.59 -19.56 -6.74
C GLY A 242 18.02 -18.14 -7.10
N ASN A 243 18.74 -17.44 -6.21
CA ASN A 243 19.15 -16.05 -6.43
C ASN A 243 20.64 -15.93 -6.84
N ASP A 244 20.91 -15.14 -7.88
CA ASP A 244 22.25 -14.72 -8.31
C ASP A 244 22.43 -13.23 -8.02
N ILE A 245 23.20 -12.94 -6.97
CA ILE A 245 23.49 -11.58 -6.48
C ILE A 245 24.99 -11.38 -6.51
N LYS A 246 25.39 -10.23 -7.06
CA LYS A 246 26.78 -9.78 -7.15
C LYS A 246 26.92 -8.49 -6.38
N LEU A 247 28.02 -8.34 -5.66
CA LEU A 247 28.25 -7.18 -4.82
C LEU A 247 29.35 -6.31 -5.42
N SER A 248 29.20 -5.00 -5.29
CA SER A 248 30.20 -4.03 -5.73
C SER A 248 30.70 -3.22 -4.54
N ALA A 249 32.02 -3.13 -4.40
CA ALA A 249 32.71 -2.19 -3.53
C ALA A 249 33.54 -1.26 -4.42
N ASP A 250 33.05 -0.03 -4.63
CA ASP A 250 33.58 0.93 -5.60
C ASP A 250 33.70 0.34 -7.02
N HIS A 251 34.94 0.07 -7.48
CA HIS A 251 35.25 -0.48 -8.80
C HIS A 251 35.52 -1.99 -8.78
N MET A 252 35.36 -2.65 -7.63
CA MET A 252 35.64 -4.07 -7.47
C MET A 252 34.34 -4.87 -7.32
N MET A 253 34.29 -6.02 -7.99
CA MET A 253 33.25 -7.01 -7.76
C MET A 253 33.67 -7.92 -6.61
N VAL A 254 32.78 -8.05 -5.63
CA VAL A 254 32.95 -8.92 -4.46
C VAL A 254 32.03 -10.14 -4.64
N PRO A 255 32.59 -11.36 -4.73
CA PRO A 255 31.80 -12.58 -4.75
C PRO A 255 30.95 -12.72 -3.48
N LEU A 256 29.71 -13.19 -3.64
CA LEU A 256 28.79 -13.34 -2.51
C LEU A 256 29.33 -14.28 -1.41
N ASN A 257 30.11 -15.30 -1.78
CA ASN A 257 30.72 -16.22 -0.81
C ASN A 257 31.77 -15.52 0.06
N GLU A 258 32.61 -14.66 -0.52
CA GLU A 258 33.58 -13.86 0.22
C GLU A 258 32.86 -12.91 1.19
N TYR A 259 31.79 -12.26 0.74
CA TYR A 259 30.98 -11.41 1.61
C TYR A 259 30.36 -12.17 2.80
N LYS A 260 29.90 -13.41 2.58
CA LYS A 260 29.33 -14.26 3.64
C LYS A 260 30.37 -14.63 4.70
N GLU A 261 31.65 -14.77 4.32
CA GLU A 261 32.75 -15.03 5.27
C GLU A 261 33.02 -13.84 6.19
N LEU A 262 32.69 -12.61 5.77
CA LEU A 262 32.87 -11.39 6.57
C LEU A 262 31.81 -11.20 7.67
N LYS A 263 30.91 -12.16 7.88
CA LYS A 263 29.80 -12.04 8.85
C LYS A 263 30.27 -11.54 10.23
N ASP A 264 31.27 -12.21 10.81
CA ASP A 264 31.71 -11.91 12.18
C ASP A 264 32.42 -10.56 12.26
N ASP A 265 33.20 -10.21 11.23
CA ASP A 265 33.85 -8.91 11.10
C ASP A 265 32.81 -7.77 10.96
N LEU A 266 31.73 -7.99 10.20
CA LEU A 266 30.63 -7.04 10.08
C LEU A 266 29.91 -6.83 11.42
N VAL A 267 29.68 -7.89 12.20
CA VAL A 267 29.10 -7.79 13.55
C VAL A 267 30.00 -6.95 14.45
N ILE A 268 31.31 -7.21 14.47
CA ILE A 268 32.28 -6.45 15.27
C ILE A 268 32.28 -4.98 14.83
N TYR A 269 32.34 -4.73 13.52
CA TYR A 269 32.36 -3.39 12.96
C TYR A 269 31.12 -2.59 13.37
N TYR A 270 29.91 -3.09 13.07
CA TYR A 270 28.67 -2.38 13.38
C TYR A 270 28.42 -2.22 14.87
N THR A 271 28.89 -3.17 15.70
CA THR A 271 28.90 -3.02 17.16
C THR A 271 29.79 -1.86 17.60
N SER A 272 30.99 -1.73 17.03
CA SER A 272 31.95 -0.68 17.40
C SER A 272 31.45 0.74 17.12
N ILE A 273 30.69 0.91 16.02
CA ILE A 273 30.07 2.19 15.65
C ILE A 273 28.64 2.32 16.18
N GLN A 274 28.14 1.32 16.92
CA GLN A 274 26.80 1.26 17.51
C GLN A 274 25.67 1.39 16.48
N GLU A 275 25.85 0.84 15.29
CA GLU A 275 24.83 0.83 14.24
C GLU A 275 23.93 -0.42 14.42
N TYR A 276 22.83 -0.27 15.15
CA TYR A 276 21.99 -1.40 15.57
C TYR A 276 21.08 -1.94 14.47
N PHE A 277 20.74 -1.14 13.47
CA PHE A 277 19.91 -1.57 12.35
C PHE A 277 20.59 -2.66 11.50
N PRO A 278 21.83 -2.47 11.01
CA PRO A 278 22.52 -3.51 10.29
C PRO A 278 22.84 -4.73 11.17
N LEU A 279 23.15 -4.54 12.46
CA LEU A 279 23.31 -5.64 13.42
C LEU A 279 22.05 -6.52 13.50
N ALA A 280 20.88 -5.91 13.68
CA ALA A 280 19.62 -6.64 13.74
C ALA A 280 19.37 -7.46 12.46
N ASN A 281 19.61 -6.88 11.28
CA ASN A 281 19.48 -7.61 10.01
C ASN A 281 20.46 -8.80 9.90
N ILE A 282 21.72 -8.61 10.29
CA ILE A 282 22.72 -9.69 10.29
C ILE A 282 22.29 -10.81 11.25
N TYR A 283 21.87 -10.49 12.47
CA TYR A 283 21.43 -11.49 13.43
C TYR A 283 20.15 -12.22 12.98
N LEU A 284 19.17 -11.50 12.40
CA LEU A 284 17.96 -12.09 11.83
C LEU A 284 18.29 -13.08 10.69
N ALA A 285 19.28 -12.76 9.86
CA ALA A 285 19.71 -13.64 8.78
C ALA A 285 20.33 -14.94 9.27
N ASN A 286 21.03 -14.86 10.40
CA ASN A 286 21.76 -15.96 11.01
C ASN A 286 20.93 -16.75 12.02
N THR A 287 19.63 -16.47 12.12
CA THR A 287 18.71 -17.10 13.08
C THR A 287 19.09 -16.87 14.55
N GLU A 288 19.83 -15.80 14.83
CA GLU A 288 20.25 -15.38 16.17
C GLU A 288 19.19 -14.45 16.79
N TRP A 289 18.01 -15.03 17.07
CA TRP A 289 16.80 -14.26 17.39
C TRP A 289 16.89 -13.39 18.64
N GLU A 290 17.64 -13.81 19.66
CA GLU A 290 17.84 -13.04 20.89
C GLU A 290 18.73 -11.82 20.61
N ASN A 291 19.90 -12.02 19.98
CA ASN A 291 20.79 -10.93 19.59
C ASN A 291 20.10 -9.92 18.64
N ALA A 292 19.27 -10.41 17.72
CA ALA A 292 18.46 -9.57 16.85
C ALA A 292 17.46 -8.72 17.65
N TYR A 293 16.72 -9.33 18.57
CA TYR A 293 15.74 -8.65 19.41
C TYR A 293 16.39 -7.59 20.31
N ASP A 294 17.54 -7.92 20.92
CA ASP A 294 18.28 -6.98 21.77
C ASP A 294 18.81 -5.80 20.96
N SER A 295 19.36 -6.06 19.76
CA SER A 295 19.81 -5.01 18.84
C SER A 295 18.66 -4.06 18.47
N ILE A 296 17.48 -4.62 18.18
CA ILE A 296 16.25 -3.84 17.93
C ILE A 296 15.90 -2.99 19.14
N CYS A 297 15.87 -3.55 20.35
CA CYS A 297 15.58 -2.80 21.58
C CYS A 297 16.56 -1.63 21.80
N PHE A 298 17.87 -1.87 21.69
CA PHE A 298 18.89 -0.82 21.84
C PHE A 298 18.77 0.25 20.76
N GLY A 299 18.54 -0.16 19.52
CA GLY A 299 18.32 0.73 18.39
C GLY A 299 17.10 1.63 18.57
N MET A 300 15.97 1.06 19.01
CA MET A 300 14.73 1.78 19.29
C MET A 300 14.90 2.81 20.42
N GLU A 301 15.54 2.42 21.52
CA GLU A 301 15.81 3.33 22.63
C GLU A 301 16.65 4.53 22.17
N ARG A 302 17.73 4.28 21.43
CA ARG A 302 18.55 5.36 20.87
C ARG A 302 17.79 6.23 19.89
N ALA A 303 16.97 5.64 19.01
CA ALA A 303 16.15 6.37 18.06
C ALA A 303 15.20 7.36 18.76
N ILE A 304 14.58 6.94 19.87
CA ILE A 304 13.72 7.81 20.69
C ILE A 304 14.52 8.93 21.35
N VAL A 305 15.67 8.60 21.97
CA VAL A 305 16.55 9.58 22.62
C VAL A 305 17.08 10.61 21.62
N GLN A 306 17.42 10.18 20.40
CA GLN A 306 17.95 11.03 19.33
C GLN A 306 16.87 11.71 18.48
N ARG A 307 15.58 11.52 18.78
CA ARG A 307 14.44 12.05 18.01
C ARG A 307 14.39 11.54 16.56
N ASN A 308 15.02 10.40 16.29
CA ASN A 308 14.98 9.75 14.99
C ASN A 308 13.80 8.77 14.93
N PHE A 309 12.58 9.30 14.89
CA PHE A 309 11.37 8.48 14.90
C PHE A 309 11.17 7.67 13.60
N ARG A 310 11.84 8.08 12.52
CA ARG A 310 11.92 7.28 11.28
C ARG A 310 12.71 5.99 11.51
N MET A 311 13.87 6.06 12.15
CA MET A 311 14.63 4.86 12.53
C MET A 311 13.88 4.01 13.54
N LEU A 312 13.16 4.62 14.50
CA LEU A 312 12.30 3.88 15.42
C LEU A 312 11.29 3.01 14.64
N LYS A 313 10.65 3.57 13.61
CA LYS A 313 9.76 2.85 12.72
C LYS A 313 10.47 1.70 12.00
N PHE A 314 11.67 1.94 11.49
CA PHE A 314 12.45 0.90 10.80
C PHE A 314 12.83 -0.27 11.70
N PHE A 315 13.17 -0.04 12.96
CA PHE A 315 13.39 -1.12 13.93
C PHE A 315 12.12 -1.93 14.20
N CYS A 316 10.97 -1.27 14.33
CA CYS A 316 9.68 -1.95 14.49
C CYS A 316 9.36 -2.82 13.26
N LYS A 317 9.73 -2.35 12.07
CA LYS A 317 9.59 -3.09 10.82
C LYS A 317 10.52 -4.32 10.76
N GLN A 318 11.77 -4.22 11.23
CA GLN A 318 12.66 -5.38 11.38
C GLN A 318 12.07 -6.42 12.33
N ALA A 319 11.51 -6.00 13.46
CA ALA A 319 10.89 -6.91 14.41
C ALA A 319 9.70 -7.68 13.80
N LYS A 320 8.93 -7.01 12.95
CA LYS A 320 7.77 -7.61 12.28
C LYS A 320 8.17 -8.54 11.12
N GLN A 321 9.39 -8.39 10.59
CA GLN A 321 9.82 -9.06 9.39
C GLN A 321 9.68 -10.60 9.48
N LYS A 322 9.06 -11.20 8.45
CA LYS A 322 8.84 -12.65 8.31
C LYS A 322 8.10 -13.31 9.50
N ASN A 323 7.49 -12.53 10.39
CA ASN A 323 6.80 -13.01 11.60
C ASN A 323 7.68 -13.91 12.49
N VAL A 324 8.97 -13.59 12.58
CA VAL A 324 9.94 -14.34 13.41
C VAL A 324 9.59 -14.22 14.89
N PHE A 325 9.27 -13.00 15.35
CA PHE A 325 8.94 -12.77 16.75
C PHE A 325 7.45 -13.02 17.03
N PRO A 326 7.10 -13.66 18.16
CA PRO A 326 5.72 -13.84 18.56
C PRO A 326 5.08 -12.50 18.93
N TYR A 327 3.76 -12.40 18.79
CA TYR A 327 2.99 -11.20 19.12
C TYR A 327 3.29 -10.64 20.52
N GLN A 328 3.55 -11.50 21.51
CA GLN A 328 3.89 -11.06 22.86
C GLN A 328 5.16 -10.21 22.91
N LYS A 329 6.19 -10.55 22.11
CA LYS A 329 7.40 -9.75 21.97
C LYS A 329 7.13 -8.44 21.23
N LEU A 330 6.31 -8.45 20.18
CA LEU A 330 5.94 -7.22 19.47
C LEU A 330 5.16 -6.24 20.39
N LYS A 331 4.26 -6.77 21.22
CA LYS A 331 3.55 -6.00 22.24
C LYS A 331 4.50 -5.42 23.29
N GLU A 332 5.49 -6.21 23.74
CA GLU A 332 6.54 -5.74 24.64
C GLU A 332 7.33 -4.58 24.05
N LEU A 333 7.74 -4.67 22.78
CA LEU A 333 8.40 -3.58 22.06
C LEU A 333 7.55 -2.30 22.10
N TYR A 334 6.25 -2.39 21.81
CA TYR A 334 5.37 -1.23 21.86
C TYR A 334 5.29 -0.62 23.27
N THR A 335 5.19 -1.44 24.32
CA THR A 335 5.23 -0.96 25.71
C THR A 335 6.56 -0.28 26.05
N LEU A 336 7.69 -0.80 25.55
CA LEU A 336 9.00 -0.16 25.71
C LEU A 336 9.04 1.22 25.03
N ILE A 337 8.47 1.34 23.82
CA ILE A 337 8.38 2.64 23.12
C ILE A 337 7.62 3.66 23.97
N GLU A 338 6.44 3.30 24.47
CA GLU A 338 5.63 4.20 25.30
C GLU A 338 6.37 4.61 26.58
N LYS A 339 7.03 3.65 27.23
CA LYS A 339 7.85 3.90 28.43
C LYS A 339 8.99 4.89 28.13
N TYR A 340 9.76 4.63 27.08
CA TYR A 340 10.90 5.47 26.72
C TYR A 340 10.47 6.86 26.24
N ALA A 341 9.44 6.93 25.39
CA ALA A 341 8.88 8.18 24.90
C ALA A 341 8.32 9.04 26.03
N SER A 342 7.59 8.45 26.98
CA SER A 342 7.05 9.16 28.16
C SER A 342 8.15 9.68 29.08
N ALA A 343 9.29 8.99 29.14
CA ALA A 343 10.47 9.47 29.86
C ALA A 343 11.15 10.66 29.16
N GLN A 344 10.92 10.83 27.84
CA GLN A 344 11.38 12.01 27.12
C GLN A 344 10.43 13.19 27.33
N LYS A 345 10.98 14.35 27.68
CA LYS A 345 10.22 15.61 27.68
C LYS A 345 10.21 16.21 26.27
N PHE A 346 9.36 15.69 25.38
CA PHE A 346 9.26 16.20 24.01
C PHE A 346 8.64 17.60 23.95
N ASN A 347 9.21 18.46 23.10
CA ASN A 347 8.57 19.71 22.70
C ASN A 347 7.47 19.47 21.65
N ILE A 348 6.71 20.53 21.30
CA ILE A 348 5.57 20.40 20.38
C ILE A 348 5.94 19.88 18.98
N TYR A 349 7.13 20.20 18.46
CA TYR A 349 7.60 19.75 17.15
C TYR A 349 7.99 18.27 17.20
N GLU A 350 8.70 17.87 18.26
CA GLU A 350 9.08 16.47 18.50
C GLU A 350 7.85 15.59 18.73
N GLN A 351 6.86 16.07 19.50
CA GLN A 351 5.59 15.37 19.69
C GLN A 351 4.85 15.14 18.36
N ARG A 352 4.77 16.16 17.50
CA ARG A 352 4.16 16.03 16.16
C ARG A 352 4.89 15.00 15.30
N SER A 353 6.22 15.04 15.30
CA SER A 353 7.04 14.08 14.55
C SER A 353 6.89 12.64 15.08
N PHE A 354 6.82 12.48 16.41
CA PHE A 354 6.55 11.19 17.04
C PHE A 354 5.15 10.67 16.66
N ILE A 355 4.12 11.51 16.75
CA ILE A 355 2.73 11.17 16.39
C ILE A 355 2.63 10.70 14.93
N TYR A 356 3.33 11.36 14.00
CA TYR A 356 3.34 10.95 12.60
C TYR A 356 3.82 9.51 12.38
N ASN A 357 4.74 9.01 13.21
CA ASN A 357 5.30 7.67 13.08
C ASN A 357 4.60 6.63 13.98
N ILE A 358 4.03 7.05 15.12
CA ILE A 358 3.52 6.11 16.13
C ILE A 358 2.28 5.35 15.65
N GLU A 359 1.46 5.94 14.77
CA GLU A 359 0.29 5.25 14.20
C GLU A 359 0.70 4.06 13.35
N GLU A 360 1.68 4.24 12.46
CA GLU A 360 2.22 3.16 11.63
C GLU A 360 2.93 2.10 12.49
N ILE A 361 3.70 2.53 13.50
CA ILE A 361 4.34 1.62 14.47
C ILE A 361 3.30 0.79 15.23
N ARG A 362 2.23 1.42 15.71
CA ARG A 362 1.12 0.73 16.41
C ARG A 362 0.50 -0.31 15.50
N SER A 363 0.24 0.04 14.24
CA SER A 363 -0.30 -0.89 13.23
C SER A 363 0.65 -2.07 13.00
N LEU A 364 1.94 -1.80 12.77
CA LEU A 364 2.97 -2.82 12.54
C LEU A 364 3.12 -3.82 13.70
N LEU A 365 3.13 -3.33 14.94
CA LEU A 365 3.40 -4.16 16.12
C LEU A 365 2.14 -4.82 16.71
N LEU A 366 1.00 -4.12 16.70
CA LEU A 366 -0.20 -4.54 17.44
C LEU A 366 -1.34 -5.04 16.56
N GLU A 367 -1.54 -4.46 15.37
CA GLU A 367 -2.71 -4.79 14.54
C GLU A 367 -2.50 -6.08 13.75
N ASN A 368 -1.25 -6.43 13.40
CA ASN A 368 -0.81 -7.77 12.98
C ASN A 368 -1.75 -8.50 12.00
N MET A 369 -1.86 -7.96 10.79
CA MET A 369 -2.86 -8.36 9.78
C MET A 369 -2.28 -9.15 8.59
N ASP A 370 -0.96 -9.33 8.49
CA ASP A 370 -0.32 -9.51 7.16
C ASP A 370 -0.32 -10.93 6.58
N ASN A 371 -0.66 -11.94 7.38
CA ASN A 371 -0.62 -13.35 6.94
C ASN A 371 -1.99 -14.02 6.88
N TYR A 372 -3.03 -13.30 7.27
CA TYR A 372 -4.39 -13.82 7.34
C TYR A 372 -5.33 -12.88 6.60
N PRO A 373 -6.42 -13.40 6.03
CA PRO A 373 -7.51 -12.56 5.57
C PRO A 373 -7.92 -11.58 6.68
N THR A 374 -8.29 -10.38 6.27
CA THR A 374 -8.69 -9.32 7.18
C THR A 374 -10.14 -8.95 6.94
N ALA A 375 -10.86 -8.58 7.99
CA ALA A 375 -12.19 -8.05 7.87
C ALA A 375 -12.34 -6.77 8.68
N ARG A 376 -12.91 -5.75 8.05
CA ARG A 376 -13.41 -4.54 8.70
C ARG A 376 -14.92 -4.63 8.76
N ILE A 377 -15.47 -4.76 9.96
CA ILE A 377 -16.91 -4.86 10.20
C ILE A 377 -17.37 -3.57 10.88
N SER A 378 -18.11 -2.76 10.14
CA SER A 378 -18.65 -1.50 10.59
C SER A 378 -20.09 -1.71 11.09
N MET A 379 -20.34 -1.35 12.34
CA MET A 379 -21.62 -1.51 13.02
C MET A 379 -22.16 -0.15 13.44
N GLN A 380 -23.26 0.27 12.84
CA GLN A 380 -23.97 1.47 13.26
C GLN A 380 -25.08 1.08 14.22
N THR A 381 -25.03 1.62 15.44
CA THR A 381 -26.01 1.31 16.48
C THR A 381 -26.99 2.46 16.67
N ASN A 382 -28.05 2.22 17.43
CA ASN A 382 -28.95 3.27 17.94
C ASN A 382 -28.58 3.73 19.36
N ILE A 383 -27.38 3.38 19.85
CA ILE A 383 -26.93 3.74 21.20
C ILE A 383 -26.45 5.18 21.16
N ASP A 384 -26.97 6.03 22.06
CA ASP A 384 -26.46 7.38 22.19
C ASP A 384 -25.08 7.36 22.88
N SER A 385 -24.17 8.24 22.47
CA SER A 385 -22.80 8.29 23.00
C SER A 385 -22.69 8.52 24.52
N SER A 386 -23.75 9.03 25.16
CA SER A 386 -23.84 9.20 26.61
C SER A 386 -24.22 7.92 27.36
N GLU A 387 -24.71 6.88 26.68
CA GLU A 387 -25.20 5.64 27.29
C GLU A 387 -24.06 4.62 27.53
N SER A 388 -23.14 4.96 28.45
CA SER A 388 -21.95 4.16 28.74
C SER A 388 -22.23 2.67 29.01
N ASP A 389 -23.32 2.36 29.70
CA ASP A 389 -23.67 0.98 30.05
C ASP A 389 -24.05 0.17 28.79
N LYS A 390 -24.74 0.79 27.83
CA LYS A 390 -25.09 0.14 26.57
C LYS A 390 -23.87 -0.05 25.68
N ILE A 391 -22.96 0.93 25.67
CA ILE A 391 -21.67 0.85 24.97
C ILE A 391 -20.85 -0.34 25.51
N ILE A 392 -20.70 -0.44 26.83
CA ILE A 392 -19.95 -1.53 27.47
C ILE A 392 -20.56 -2.89 27.10
N ARG A 393 -21.89 -3.05 27.24
CA ARG A 393 -22.59 -4.30 26.86
C ARG A 393 -22.38 -4.66 25.38
N PHE A 394 -22.37 -3.67 24.50
CA PHE A 394 -22.16 -3.90 23.08
C PHE A 394 -20.72 -4.34 22.77
N ILE A 395 -19.72 -3.75 23.45
CA ILE A 395 -18.32 -4.19 23.36
C ILE A 395 -18.18 -5.63 23.88
N GLU A 396 -18.75 -5.94 25.06
CA GLU A 396 -18.73 -7.30 25.62
C GLU A 396 -19.40 -8.33 24.71
N TYR A 397 -20.46 -7.94 24.00
CA TYR A 397 -21.11 -8.76 22.99
C TYR A 397 -20.17 -9.06 21.81
N ILE A 398 -19.53 -8.03 21.24
CA ILE A 398 -18.55 -8.19 20.15
C ILE A 398 -17.40 -9.09 20.60
N ASP A 399 -16.79 -8.80 21.75
CA ASP A 399 -15.65 -9.55 22.28
C ASP A 399 -15.97 -11.02 22.50
N THR A 400 -17.20 -11.33 22.92
CA THR A 400 -17.64 -12.72 23.12
C THR A 400 -17.73 -13.46 21.80
N ILE A 401 -18.38 -12.85 20.80
CA ILE A 401 -18.49 -13.47 19.48
C ILE A 401 -17.10 -13.77 18.91
N ILE A 402 -16.18 -12.81 18.98
CA ILE A 402 -14.84 -12.98 18.40
C ILE A 402 -14.04 -14.02 19.20
N SER A 403 -14.00 -13.89 20.52
CA SER A 403 -13.19 -14.76 21.39
C SER A 403 -13.64 -16.22 21.38
N GLU A 404 -14.91 -16.49 21.09
CA GLU A 404 -15.43 -17.85 20.95
C GLU A 404 -15.31 -18.41 19.52
N SER A 405 -15.14 -17.53 18.52
CA SER A 405 -15.05 -17.89 17.11
C SER A 405 -13.63 -18.08 16.59
N CYS A 406 -12.64 -17.44 17.23
CA CYS A 406 -11.23 -17.44 16.81
C CYS A 406 -10.32 -18.04 17.88
N GLU A 407 -9.44 -18.97 17.47
CA GLU A 407 -8.41 -19.53 18.36
C GLU A 407 -7.24 -18.56 18.61
N ARG A 408 -6.90 -17.72 17.61
CA ARG A 408 -5.94 -16.61 17.72
C ARG A 408 -6.71 -15.30 17.93
N LYS A 409 -6.52 -14.65 19.08
CA LYS A 409 -7.14 -13.35 19.36
C LYS A 409 -6.27 -12.21 18.85
N ILE A 410 -6.59 -11.65 17.68
CA ILE A 410 -6.21 -10.27 17.34
C ILE A 410 -7.42 -9.61 16.69
N SER A 411 -8.14 -8.85 17.52
CA SER A 411 -9.19 -7.92 17.11
C SER A 411 -9.08 -6.68 17.97
N TYR A 412 -9.26 -5.51 17.35
CA TYR A 412 -9.48 -4.26 18.06
C TYR A 412 -10.83 -3.68 17.62
N ILE A 413 -11.42 -2.91 18.52
CA ILE A 413 -12.72 -2.26 18.32
C ILE A 413 -12.45 -0.76 18.40
N GLU A 414 -12.75 -0.05 17.32
CA GLU A 414 -12.81 1.40 17.33
C GLU A 414 -14.23 1.82 17.72
N TYR A 415 -14.32 2.83 18.58
CA TYR A 415 -15.56 3.49 18.96
C TYR A 415 -15.51 4.94 18.52
N HIS A 416 -16.44 5.32 17.63
CA HIS A 416 -16.61 6.68 17.15
C HIS A 416 -17.86 7.29 17.76
N HIS A 417 -17.72 8.44 18.42
CA HIS A 417 -18.76 9.06 19.25
C HIS A 417 -19.26 10.41 18.70
N ASN A 418 -18.95 10.75 17.44
CA ASN A 418 -19.37 12.02 16.83
C ASN A 418 -20.88 12.05 16.47
N SER A 419 -21.61 10.96 16.69
CA SER A 419 -23.07 10.79 16.51
C SER A 419 -23.54 9.55 17.32
N ASP A 420 -24.57 8.82 16.86
CA ASP A 420 -24.93 7.50 17.40
C ASP A 420 -23.69 6.60 17.41
N ALA A 421 -23.54 5.78 18.46
CA ALA A 421 -22.36 4.98 18.70
C ALA A 421 -22.06 4.09 17.49
N HIS A 422 -20.91 4.34 16.88
CA HIS A 422 -20.44 3.61 15.71
C HIS A 422 -19.22 2.80 16.09
N PHE A 423 -19.31 1.49 15.87
CA PHE A 423 -18.26 0.55 16.21
C PHE A 423 -17.62 0.01 14.93
N VAL A 424 -16.31 -0.01 14.87
CA VAL A 424 -15.58 -0.64 13.77
C VAL A 424 -14.71 -1.74 14.34
N VAL A 425 -15.03 -2.98 13.98
CA VAL A 425 -14.30 -4.17 14.42
C VAL A 425 -13.33 -4.57 13.32
N HIS A 426 -12.05 -4.63 13.66
CA HIS A 426 -11.00 -5.11 12.76
C HIS A 426 -10.56 -6.51 13.20
N ILE A 427 -10.55 -7.45 12.26
CA ILE A 427 -10.26 -8.87 12.53
C ILE A 427 -9.21 -9.37 11.55
N SER A 428 -8.18 -10.05 12.05
CA SER A 428 -7.24 -10.87 11.27
C SER A 428 -7.28 -12.29 11.80
N ALA A 429 -7.79 -13.20 10.97
CA ALA A 429 -8.04 -14.59 11.34
C ALA A 429 -8.16 -15.47 10.10
N HIS A 430 -8.25 -16.80 10.27
CA HIS A 430 -8.47 -17.69 9.13
C HIS A 430 -9.75 -17.29 8.38
N TYR A 431 -9.76 -17.41 7.04
CA TYR A 431 -10.91 -17.01 6.22
C TYR A 431 -12.24 -17.56 6.75
N LEU A 432 -12.27 -18.84 7.11
CA LEU A 432 -13.45 -19.52 7.65
C LEU A 432 -13.87 -19.05 9.05
N GLU A 433 -12.96 -18.48 9.84
CA GLU A 433 -13.28 -17.86 11.13
C GLU A 433 -13.95 -16.50 10.92
N ILE A 434 -13.39 -15.68 10.02
CA ILE A 434 -13.99 -14.39 9.63
C ILE A 434 -15.40 -14.56 9.09
N ILE A 435 -15.59 -15.51 8.17
CA ILE A 435 -16.90 -15.81 7.60
C ILE A 435 -17.91 -16.27 8.67
N PHE A 436 -17.45 -17.02 9.69
CA PHE A 436 -18.30 -17.45 10.79
C PHE A 436 -18.69 -16.29 11.72
N ILE A 437 -17.76 -15.39 12.01
CA ILE A 437 -18.03 -14.18 12.80
C ILE A 437 -19.05 -13.30 12.09
N LEU A 438 -18.84 -13.04 10.80
CA LEU A 438 -19.77 -12.27 9.97
C LEU A 438 -21.17 -12.90 9.93
N TYR A 439 -21.24 -14.23 9.73
CA TYR A 439 -22.50 -14.96 9.79
C TYR A 439 -23.22 -14.78 11.13
N THR A 440 -22.47 -14.87 12.23
CA THR A 440 -23.02 -14.72 13.58
C THR A 440 -23.59 -13.31 13.77
N PHE A 441 -22.85 -12.25 13.41
CA PHE A 441 -23.39 -10.89 13.50
C PHE A 441 -24.60 -10.65 12.57
N LEU A 442 -24.56 -11.15 11.32
CA LEU A 442 -25.66 -10.98 10.36
C LEU A 442 -26.94 -11.69 10.81
N THR A 443 -26.85 -12.94 11.27
CA THR A 443 -28.01 -13.68 11.79
C THR A 443 -28.65 -12.99 13.00
N LEU A 444 -27.84 -12.34 13.84
CA LEU A 444 -28.28 -11.73 15.08
C LEU A 444 -28.75 -10.28 14.92
N SER A 445 -28.35 -9.58 13.85
CA SER A 445 -28.68 -8.16 13.57
C SER A 445 -30.05 -7.91 12.93
N ASN A 446 -30.86 -8.95 12.64
CA ASN A 446 -32.15 -8.88 11.93
C ASN A 446 -32.10 -8.24 10.52
N ASN A 447 -30.94 -7.84 10.00
CA ASN A 447 -30.77 -7.36 8.63
C ASN A 447 -30.65 -8.55 7.68
N VAL A 448 -31.76 -8.91 7.06
CA VAL A 448 -31.88 -10.04 6.14
C VAL A 448 -31.11 -9.75 4.85
N ILE A 449 -30.03 -10.48 4.58
CA ILE A 449 -29.60 -10.76 3.21
C ILE A 449 -29.46 -12.27 3.05
N ASP A 450 -30.58 -12.88 2.67
CA ASP A 450 -30.81 -14.30 2.49
C ASP A 450 -29.79 -14.95 1.50
N ALA A 451 -29.28 -14.16 0.55
CA ALA A 451 -28.26 -14.58 -0.42
C ALA A 451 -26.86 -14.78 0.20
N VAL A 452 -26.49 -13.95 1.19
CA VAL A 452 -25.18 -14.02 1.88
C VAL A 452 -25.18 -15.22 2.84
N GLN A 453 -26.25 -15.39 3.62
CA GLN A 453 -26.41 -16.53 4.51
C GLN A 453 -26.35 -17.86 3.76
N LYS A 454 -27.05 -18.00 2.62
CA LYS A 454 -27.03 -19.24 1.82
C LYS A 454 -25.65 -19.57 1.25
N LYS A 455 -24.89 -18.57 0.78
CA LYS A 455 -23.51 -18.78 0.29
C LYS A 455 -22.54 -19.15 1.41
N ILE A 456 -22.65 -18.51 2.59
CA ILE A 456 -21.80 -18.81 3.74
C ILE A 456 -22.05 -20.24 4.27
N ILE A 457 -23.31 -20.65 4.42
CA ILE A 457 -23.69 -21.99 4.91
C ILE A 457 -23.20 -23.10 3.97
N ASN A 458 -23.35 -22.92 2.66
CA ASN A 458 -22.88 -23.89 1.67
C ASN A 458 -21.36 -24.08 1.73
N HIS A 459 -20.59 -23.01 1.91
CA HIS A 459 -19.12 -23.10 2.00
C HIS A 459 -18.65 -23.71 3.34
N GLN A 460 -19.29 -23.38 4.47
CA GLN A 460 -18.96 -23.94 5.78
C GLN A 460 -19.17 -25.46 5.86
N THR A 461 -20.16 -25.99 5.14
CA THR A 461 -20.50 -27.42 5.15
C THR A 461 -19.48 -28.27 4.36
N ILE A 462 -18.78 -27.67 3.40
CA ILE A 462 -17.88 -28.39 2.47
C ILE A 462 -16.47 -28.58 3.05
N LEU A 463 -16.04 -27.76 4.04
CA LEU A 463 -14.63 -27.66 4.45
C LEU A 463 -14.30 -27.98 5.92
N LEU A 464 -15.29 -28.14 6.82
CA LEU A 464 -15.04 -28.27 8.27
C LEU A 464 -15.21 -29.69 8.82
N ASN A 465 -14.23 -30.12 9.62
CA ASN A 465 -14.27 -31.36 10.40
C ASN A 465 -15.38 -31.33 11.48
N GLN A 466 -16.01 -32.47 11.79
CA GLN A 466 -17.22 -32.54 12.65
C GLN A 466 -17.04 -31.94 14.07
N ASP A 467 -15.85 -32.05 14.67
CA ASP A 467 -15.56 -31.49 16.00
C ASP A 467 -15.52 -29.96 16.03
N LYS A 468 -15.02 -29.32 14.96
CA LYS A 468 -15.02 -27.85 14.84
C LYS A 468 -16.43 -27.30 14.70
N LEU A 469 -17.32 -28.04 14.02
CA LEU A 469 -18.74 -27.68 13.89
C LEU A 469 -19.47 -27.70 15.25
N LYS A 470 -19.15 -28.66 16.12
CA LYS A 470 -19.77 -28.75 17.46
C LYS A 470 -19.39 -27.57 18.34
N LYS A 471 -18.10 -27.24 18.42
CA LYS A 471 -17.61 -26.05 19.15
C LYS A 471 -18.24 -24.74 18.64
N ARG A 472 -18.37 -24.60 17.32
CA ARG A 472 -18.98 -23.41 16.71
C ARG A 472 -20.49 -23.29 16.97
N LYS A 473 -21.23 -24.40 17.07
CA LYS A 473 -22.65 -24.38 17.48
C LYS A 473 -22.81 -23.91 18.92
N GLU A 474 -21.92 -24.30 19.82
CA GLU A 474 -21.91 -23.84 21.22
C GLU A 474 -21.61 -22.34 21.31
N ALA A 475 -20.65 -21.83 20.55
CA ALA A 475 -20.35 -20.39 20.44
C ALA A 475 -21.54 -19.59 19.90
N SER A 476 -22.20 -20.10 18.85
CA SER A 476 -23.39 -19.46 18.28
C SER A 476 -24.55 -19.37 19.28
N LYS A 477 -24.71 -20.36 20.16
CA LYS A 477 -25.75 -20.35 21.21
C LYS A 477 -25.49 -19.27 22.26
N LYS A 478 -24.25 -19.13 22.74
CA LYS A 478 -23.91 -18.06 23.70
C LYS A 478 -24.01 -16.66 23.09
N ALA A 479 -23.67 -16.53 21.80
CA ALA A 479 -23.89 -15.30 21.06
C ALA A 479 -25.39 -14.94 20.95
N GLN A 480 -26.26 -15.95 20.79
CA GLN A 480 -27.72 -15.75 20.83
C GLN A 480 -28.17 -15.24 22.21
N ASP A 481 -27.73 -15.87 23.31
CA ASP A 481 -28.09 -15.46 24.67
C ASP A 481 -27.72 -13.98 24.93
N LYS A 482 -26.51 -13.55 24.52
CA LYS A 482 -26.10 -12.14 24.62
C LYS A 482 -26.87 -11.21 23.68
N ASN A 483 -27.27 -11.66 22.50
CA ASN A 483 -28.10 -10.84 21.61
C ASN A 483 -29.50 -10.62 22.19
N GLU A 484 -30.07 -11.63 22.85
CA GLU A 484 -31.34 -11.47 23.57
C GLU A 484 -31.22 -10.41 24.67
N GLU A 485 -30.09 -10.36 25.39
CA GLU A 485 -29.80 -9.31 26.35
C GLU A 485 -29.75 -7.91 25.70
N LEU A 486 -29.07 -7.77 24.56
CA LEU A 486 -29.05 -6.50 23.81
C LEU A 486 -30.47 -6.06 23.41
N ARG A 487 -31.30 -6.98 22.93
CA ARG A 487 -32.70 -6.71 22.54
C ARG A 487 -33.55 -6.28 23.73
N GLN A 488 -33.39 -6.93 24.89
CA GLN A 488 -34.06 -6.53 26.13
C GLN A 488 -33.69 -5.11 26.56
N ASN A 489 -32.50 -4.64 26.17
CA ASN A 489 -32.01 -3.28 26.43
C ASN A 489 -32.24 -2.30 25.25
N ASN A 490 -33.03 -2.69 24.25
CA ASN A 490 -33.38 -1.90 23.07
C ASN A 490 -32.18 -1.43 22.23
N ILE A 491 -31.13 -2.27 22.17
CA ILE A 491 -29.93 -2.03 21.36
C ILE A 491 -30.09 -2.73 20.01
N ASN A 492 -30.04 -1.95 18.93
CA ASN A 492 -30.11 -2.41 17.55
C ASN A 492 -28.88 -1.95 16.77
N TYR A 493 -28.48 -2.71 15.76
CA TYR A 493 -27.33 -2.36 14.93
C TYR A 493 -27.47 -2.84 13.49
N THR A 494 -26.90 -2.08 12.56
CA THR A 494 -26.74 -2.44 11.14
C THR A 494 -25.28 -2.71 10.83
N ILE A 495 -25.01 -3.55 9.82
CA ILE A 495 -23.65 -4.02 9.51
C ILE A 495 -23.29 -3.67 8.07
N GLN A 496 -22.10 -3.11 7.89
CA GLN A 496 -21.38 -3.06 6.63
C GLN A 496 -20.02 -3.75 6.83
N TYR A 497 -19.49 -4.45 5.83
CA TYR A 497 -18.21 -5.13 5.97
C TYR A 497 -17.40 -5.13 4.68
N ILE A 498 -16.09 -5.22 4.84
CA ILE A 498 -15.11 -5.42 3.76
C ILE A 498 -14.20 -6.56 4.20
N ILE A 499 -14.01 -7.55 3.32
CA ILE A 499 -13.07 -8.66 3.53
C ILE A 499 -11.96 -8.55 2.50
N ASN A 500 -10.71 -8.49 2.96
CA ASN A 500 -9.55 -8.60 2.10
C ASN A 500 -8.91 -9.98 2.30
N ASN A 501 -8.84 -10.77 1.23
CA ASN A 501 -8.16 -12.06 1.25
C ASN A 501 -6.85 -11.95 0.42
N PRO A 502 -5.67 -11.98 1.07
CA PRO A 502 -4.39 -11.86 0.36
C PRO A 502 -3.99 -13.11 -0.42
N VAL A 503 -4.66 -14.26 -0.22
CA VAL A 503 -4.37 -15.51 -0.93
C VAL A 503 -5.33 -15.66 -2.12
N GLN A 504 -4.83 -15.42 -3.33
CA GLN A 504 -5.47 -15.91 -4.56
C GLN A 504 -5.27 -17.43 -4.66
N ASP A 505 -6.11 -18.21 -3.98
CA ASP A 505 -6.24 -19.62 -4.34
C ASP A 505 -6.88 -19.69 -5.73
N SER A 506 -6.15 -20.21 -6.71
CA SER A 506 -6.59 -20.44 -8.10
C SER A 506 -7.85 -21.33 -8.24
N HIS A 507 -8.38 -21.83 -7.12
CA HIS A 507 -9.57 -22.68 -7.04
C HIS A 507 -10.70 -22.11 -6.17
N ASN A 508 -10.56 -20.89 -5.62
CA ASN A 508 -11.60 -20.25 -4.83
C ASN A 508 -12.10 -18.98 -5.51
N ILE A 509 -13.36 -19.04 -5.95
CA ILE A 509 -14.12 -17.91 -6.48
C ILE A 509 -14.06 -16.78 -5.45
N ASN A 510 -13.44 -15.66 -5.82
CA ASN A 510 -13.53 -14.41 -5.07
C ASN A 510 -15.01 -14.14 -4.80
N ILE A 511 -15.39 -14.25 -3.54
CA ILE A 511 -16.69 -13.79 -3.07
C ILE A 511 -16.59 -12.27 -3.02
N TYR A 512 -16.84 -11.61 -4.16
CA TYR A 512 -17.28 -10.21 -4.14
C TYR A 512 -18.67 -10.23 -3.52
N LEU A 513 -18.76 -9.82 -2.25
CA LEU A 513 -20.00 -9.63 -1.49
C LEU A 513 -20.39 -8.16 -1.49
#